data_AF-A0A1F5E018-F1
#
_entry.id   AF-A0A1F5E018-F1
#
_cell.length_a   1.000
_cell.length_b   1.000
_cell.length_c   1.000
_cell.angle_alpha   90.00
_cell.angle_beta   90.00
_cell.angle_gamma   90.00
#
_symmetry.space_group_name_H-M   'P 1'
#
loop_
_entity.id
_entity.type
_entity.pdbx_description
1 polymer ?
#
loop_
_entity_poly.entity_id
_entity_poly.type
_entity_poly.pdbx_seq_one_letter_code
_entity_poly.pdbx_strand_id
1 'polypeptide(L)'
;MFQISKTLTQVQARHVHQRDTGRSKPVGFRLLTELLLSERLVVRFAALFTLETATFLIFQTIGYLWLPEGLLRDVNIGSVVVGNEAASSFFIEFARIFAWNLSVLGLFYMALNLLRFANGIPWGYMTTVTLPAFLGVITGTNSFSMATVVGKIASALEMVTHPGFYEIFAMVLAAAATYEITRWQFVTVGGKESIVKFQPTHGGWRSRDLWIGLVVAVGILLAANAWEAQLILAL
;
A
#
# COMPACT_ATOMS: atom_id res chain seq x y z
N MET A 1 -29.27 16.58 34.15
CA MET A 1 -28.14 15.62 34.28
C MET A 1 -27.43 15.36 32.93
N PHE A 2 -27.24 16.38 32.08
CA PHE A 2 -26.75 16.19 30.69
C PHE A 2 -25.63 17.17 30.26
N GLN A 3 -25.09 17.97 31.20
CA GLN A 3 -24.01 18.94 30.89
C GLN A 3 -22.59 18.44 31.21
N ILE A 4 -22.43 17.31 31.91
CA ILE A 4 -21.10 16.82 32.33
C ILE A 4 -20.41 16.03 31.19
N SER A 5 -21.16 15.52 30.21
CA SER A 5 -20.60 14.71 29.12
C SER A 5 -19.77 15.53 28.11
N LYS A 6 -20.16 16.79 27.82
CA LYS A 6 -19.47 17.62 26.81
C LYS A 6 -18.12 18.17 27.30
N THR A 7 -17.98 18.42 28.60
CA THR A 7 -16.74 18.95 29.18
C THR A 7 -15.62 17.90 29.21
N LEU A 8 -15.97 16.61 29.40
CA LEU A 8 -14.99 15.53 29.32
C LEU A 8 -14.47 15.31 27.90
N THR A 9 -15.31 15.47 26.87
CA THR A 9 -14.87 15.34 25.46
C THR A 9 -13.94 16.47 25.02
N GLN A 10 -14.10 17.68 25.54
CA GLN A 10 -13.20 18.81 25.22
C GLN A 10 -11.89 18.80 26.01
N VAL A 11 -11.87 18.29 27.24
CA VAL A 11 -10.64 18.18 28.04
C VAL A 11 -9.73 17.06 27.53
N GLN A 12 -10.29 16.01 26.92
CA GLN A 12 -9.51 14.91 26.33
C GLN A 12 -8.74 15.31 25.06
N ALA A 13 -9.11 16.40 24.40
CA ALA A 13 -8.41 16.91 23.22
C ALA A 13 -7.18 17.76 23.55
N ARG A 14 -7.04 18.28 24.79
CA ARG A 14 -5.92 19.16 25.19
C ARG A 14 -4.80 18.49 25.98
N HIS A 15 -4.99 17.25 26.47
CA HIS A 15 -4.04 16.60 27.37
C HIS A 15 -3.49 15.25 26.91
N VAL A 16 -3.50 14.97 25.60
CA VAL A 16 -2.60 13.97 25.04
C VAL A 16 -1.28 14.67 24.68
N HIS A 17 -0.63 15.25 25.67
CA HIS A 17 0.81 15.47 25.60
C HIS A 17 1.43 14.09 25.78
N GLN A 18 1.83 13.48 24.65
CA GLN A 18 2.79 12.39 24.63
C GLN A 18 3.90 12.75 25.62
N ARG A 19 3.98 12.04 26.76
CA ARG A 19 5.22 12.02 27.52
C ARG A 19 6.21 11.32 26.62
N ASP A 20 7.06 12.12 26.01
CA ASP A 20 8.25 11.69 25.28
C ASP A 20 9.10 10.91 26.29
N THR A 21 8.99 9.57 26.25
CA THR A 21 9.93 8.69 26.92
C THR A 21 11.28 9.00 26.30
N GLY A 22 12.17 9.67 27.03
CA GLY A 22 13.36 10.39 26.54
C GLY A 22 14.44 9.61 25.76
N ARG A 23 14.07 8.61 24.96
CA ARG A 23 14.84 8.11 23.83
C ARG A 23 14.49 8.97 22.62
N SER A 24 15.40 9.87 22.26
CA SER A 24 15.36 10.51 20.95
C SER A 24 15.34 9.41 19.87
N LYS A 25 14.30 9.41 19.03
CA LYS A 25 14.29 8.56 17.84
C LYS A 25 15.46 8.95 16.94
N PRO A 26 16.12 7.99 16.27
CA PRO A 26 17.17 8.31 15.31
C PRO A 26 16.62 9.28 14.25
N VAL A 27 17.42 10.28 13.88
CA VAL A 27 17.01 11.42 13.03
C VAL A 27 16.32 10.97 11.75
N GLY A 28 16.80 9.89 11.11
CA GLY A 28 16.22 9.35 9.88
C GLY A 28 14.78 8.82 10.03
N PHE A 29 14.46 8.17 11.16
CA PHE A 29 13.11 7.66 11.40
C PHE A 29 12.10 8.80 11.61
N ARG A 30 12.53 9.89 12.24
CA ARG A 30 11.72 11.09 12.41
C ARG A 30 11.41 11.74 11.07
N LEU A 31 12.42 11.95 10.22
CA LEU A 31 12.25 12.52 8.88
C LEU A 31 11.30 11.68 8.03
N LEU A 32 11.48 10.35 7.99
CA LEU A 32 10.59 9.47 7.24
C LEU A 32 9.14 9.59 7.71
N THR A 33 8.92 9.63 9.03
CA THR A 33 7.56 9.80 9.59
C THR A 33 6.95 11.14 9.17
N GLU A 34 7.72 12.23 9.21
CA GLU A 34 7.29 13.57 8.79
C GLU A 34 6.92 13.59 7.28
N LEU A 35 7.68 12.90 6.43
CA LEU A 35 7.38 12.79 4.99
C LEU A 35 6.11 11.95 4.72
N LEU A 36 5.97 10.79 5.38
CA LEU A 36 4.82 9.90 5.26
C LEU A 36 3.51 10.55 5.74
N LEU A 37 3.60 11.45 6.72
CA LEU A 37 2.47 12.18 7.30
C LEU A 37 2.32 13.61 6.78
N SER A 38 3.08 13.98 5.73
CA SER A 38 3.01 15.31 5.14
C SER A 38 1.58 15.66 4.71
N GLU A 39 1.16 16.91 4.83
CA GLU A 39 -0.17 17.33 4.36
C GLU A 39 -0.30 17.29 2.83
N ARG A 40 0.83 17.38 2.13
CA ARG A 40 0.87 17.39 0.66
C ARG A 40 0.84 15.96 0.12
N LEU A 41 -0.20 15.62 -0.65
CA LEU A 41 -0.35 14.30 -1.27
C LEU A 41 0.91 13.85 -2.01
N VAL A 42 1.50 14.73 -2.83
CA VAL A 42 2.69 14.42 -3.64
C VAL A 42 3.88 14.00 -2.76
N VAL A 43 4.07 14.64 -1.60
CA VAL A 43 5.19 14.32 -0.69
C VAL A 43 4.97 12.97 -0.03
N ARG A 44 3.75 12.70 0.47
CA ARG A 44 3.40 11.40 1.05
C ARG A 44 3.55 10.28 0.02
N PHE A 45 3.03 10.50 -1.18
CA PHE A 45 3.09 9.56 -2.28
C PHE A 45 4.54 9.25 -2.65
N ALA A 46 5.37 10.28 -2.87
CA ALA A 46 6.78 10.10 -3.20
C ALA A 46 7.54 9.34 -2.11
N ALA A 47 7.27 9.65 -0.83
CA ALA A 47 7.90 8.97 0.30
C ALA A 47 7.50 7.49 0.37
N LEU A 48 6.21 7.18 0.23
CA LEU A 48 5.71 5.81 0.22
C LEU A 48 6.22 5.02 -0.98
N PHE A 49 6.16 5.61 -2.17
CA PHE A 49 6.59 4.96 -3.40
C PHE A 49 8.09 4.68 -3.39
N THR A 50 8.89 5.59 -2.81
CA THR A 50 10.33 5.37 -2.59
C THR A 50 10.57 4.22 -1.61
N LEU A 51 9.85 4.19 -0.48
CA LEU A 51 9.97 3.13 0.51
C LEU A 51 9.59 1.77 -0.07
N GLU A 52 8.51 1.73 -0.84
CA GLU A 52 8.04 0.55 -1.54
C GLU A 52 9.07 0.07 -2.57
N THR A 53 9.54 0.96 -3.45
CA THR A 53 10.54 0.64 -4.47
C THR A 53 11.82 0.11 -3.83
N ALA A 54 12.31 0.76 -2.76
CA ALA A 54 13.48 0.30 -2.04
C ALA A 54 13.26 -1.10 -1.43
N THR A 55 12.09 -1.34 -0.83
CA THR A 55 11.75 -2.63 -0.26
C THR A 55 11.68 -3.72 -1.34
N PHE A 56 10.99 -3.45 -2.44
CA PHE A 56 10.93 -4.34 -3.59
C PHE A 56 12.34 -4.69 -4.09
N LEU A 57 13.20 -3.70 -4.35
CA LEU A 57 14.55 -3.90 -4.88
C LEU A 57 15.43 -4.72 -3.93
N ILE A 58 15.35 -4.46 -2.62
CA ILE A 58 16.08 -5.22 -1.61
C ILE A 58 15.66 -6.70 -1.66
N PHE A 59 14.36 -6.98 -1.62
CA PHE A 59 13.87 -8.36 -1.61
C PHE A 59 14.01 -9.07 -2.95
N GLN A 60 13.93 -8.35 -4.06
CA GLN A 60 14.24 -8.87 -5.39
C GLN A 60 15.72 -9.26 -5.48
N THR A 61 16.62 -8.37 -5.05
CA THR A 61 18.06 -8.67 -4.99
C THR A 61 18.31 -9.89 -4.11
N ILE A 62 17.59 -9.99 -2.99
CA ILE A 62 17.70 -11.14 -2.10
C ILE A 62 17.26 -12.44 -2.78
N GLY A 63 16.07 -12.42 -3.41
CA GLY A 63 15.54 -13.56 -4.14
C GLY A 63 16.45 -13.97 -5.31
N TYR A 64 16.99 -12.99 -6.02
CA TYR A 64 17.87 -13.20 -7.16
C TYR A 64 19.19 -13.85 -6.76
N LEU A 65 19.88 -13.31 -5.74
CA LEU A 65 21.22 -13.76 -5.37
C LEU A 65 21.24 -15.01 -4.49
N TRP A 66 20.29 -15.16 -3.55
CA TRP A 66 20.41 -16.17 -2.48
C TRP A 66 19.32 -17.24 -2.45
N LEU A 67 18.18 -17.05 -3.12
CA LEU A 67 17.07 -18.01 -3.06
C LEU A 67 17.02 -18.90 -4.30
N PRO A 68 16.52 -20.15 -4.21
CA PRO A 68 16.39 -21.03 -5.37
C PRO A 68 15.33 -20.52 -6.35
N GLU A 69 15.52 -20.83 -7.64
CA GLU A 69 14.51 -20.54 -8.66
C GLU A 69 13.21 -21.32 -8.39
N GLY A 70 12.07 -20.68 -8.57
CA GLY A 70 10.76 -21.28 -8.35
C GLY A 70 10.41 -21.55 -6.88
N LEU A 71 11.12 -20.94 -5.92
CA LEU A 71 10.89 -21.16 -4.48
C LEU A 71 9.41 -21.05 -4.07
N LEU A 72 8.67 -20.12 -4.68
CA LEU A 72 7.27 -19.84 -4.37
C LEU A 72 6.33 -20.26 -5.51
N ARG A 73 6.82 -21.03 -6.48
CA ARG A 73 6.01 -21.53 -7.59
C ARG A 73 4.87 -22.39 -7.01
N ASP A 74 3.67 -22.23 -7.56
CA ASP A 74 2.43 -22.94 -7.15
C ASP A 74 1.83 -22.58 -5.78
N VAL A 75 2.48 -21.74 -4.96
CA VAL A 75 1.94 -21.27 -3.67
C VAL A 75 1.34 -19.86 -3.76
N ASN A 76 1.44 -19.22 -4.93
CA ASN A 76 0.94 -17.86 -5.13
C ASN A 76 -0.59 -17.83 -5.25
N ILE A 77 -1.25 -17.20 -4.28
CA ILE A 77 -2.72 -17.05 -4.22
C ILE A 77 -3.27 -16.33 -5.47
N GLY A 78 -2.49 -15.42 -6.08
CA GLY A 78 -2.91 -14.69 -7.27
C GLY A 78 -3.24 -15.61 -8.44
N SER A 79 -2.47 -16.68 -8.66
CA SER A 79 -2.72 -17.61 -9.76
C SER A 79 -3.89 -18.55 -9.51
N VAL A 80 -4.22 -18.81 -8.23
CA VAL A 80 -5.43 -19.57 -7.87
C VAL A 80 -6.69 -18.76 -8.19
N VAL A 81 -6.66 -17.43 -8.01
CA VAL A 81 -7.83 -16.57 -8.18
C VAL A 81 -8.00 -16.07 -9.63
N VAL A 82 -6.90 -15.73 -10.29
CA VAL A 82 -6.91 -15.21 -11.67
C VAL A 82 -6.88 -16.34 -12.71
N GLY A 83 -6.54 -17.56 -12.30
CA GLY A 83 -6.44 -18.71 -13.20
C GLY A 83 -5.10 -18.76 -13.92
N ASN A 84 -4.82 -19.90 -14.56
CA ASN A 84 -3.55 -20.18 -15.23
C ASN A 84 -3.66 -20.12 -16.76
N GLU A 85 -4.80 -19.71 -17.28
CA GLU A 85 -5.08 -19.64 -18.73
C GLU A 85 -5.69 -18.28 -19.06
N ALA A 86 -5.28 -17.73 -20.21
CA ALA A 86 -5.86 -16.52 -20.77
C ALA A 86 -7.36 -16.72 -21.05
N ALA A 87 -8.18 -15.70 -20.78
CA ALA A 87 -9.60 -15.76 -21.10
C ALA A 87 -9.88 -15.72 -22.60
N SER A 88 -11.11 -16.10 -22.98
CA SER A 88 -11.55 -16.14 -24.38
C SER A 88 -11.71 -14.77 -25.05
N SER A 89 -11.65 -13.66 -24.30
CA SER A 89 -11.76 -12.32 -24.86
C SER A 89 -11.14 -11.26 -23.96
N PHE A 90 -10.77 -10.12 -24.56
CA PHE A 90 -10.22 -8.96 -23.89
C PHE A 90 -11.04 -8.51 -22.69
N PHE A 91 -12.35 -8.36 -22.85
CA PHE A 91 -13.20 -7.84 -21.78
C PHE A 91 -13.28 -8.78 -20.57
N ILE A 92 -13.22 -10.09 -20.79
CA ILE A 92 -13.22 -11.07 -19.70
C ILE A 92 -11.89 -11.03 -18.95
N GLU A 93 -10.77 -11.01 -19.68
CA GLU A 93 -9.43 -10.93 -19.08
C GLU A 93 -9.25 -9.63 -18.31
N PHE A 94 -9.57 -8.50 -18.95
CA PHE A 94 -9.55 -7.18 -18.34
C PHE A 94 -10.41 -7.10 -17.08
N ALA A 95 -11.66 -7.57 -17.13
CA ALA A 95 -12.54 -7.53 -15.97
C ALA A 95 -12.01 -8.39 -14.82
N ARG A 96 -11.39 -9.54 -15.12
CA ARG A 96 -10.79 -10.43 -14.12
C ARG A 96 -9.61 -9.75 -13.42
N ILE A 97 -8.65 -9.24 -14.19
CA ILE A 97 -7.47 -8.51 -13.67
C ILE A 97 -7.92 -7.28 -12.89
N PHE A 98 -8.82 -6.49 -13.47
CA PHE A 98 -9.31 -5.27 -12.82
C PHE A 98 -10.08 -5.55 -11.54
N ALA A 99 -10.95 -6.56 -11.50
CA ALA A 99 -11.66 -6.93 -10.28
C ALA A 99 -10.69 -7.38 -9.18
N TRP A 100 -9.66 -8.16 -9.53
CA TRP A 100 -8.62 -8.58 -8.60
C TRP A 100 -7.85 -7.38 -8.05
N ASN A 101 -7.27 -6.56 -8.93
CA ASN A 101 -6.46 -5.42 -8.54
C ASN A 101 -7.26 -4.35 -7.77
N LEU A 102 -8.52 -4.12 -8.15
CA LEU A 102 -9.41 -3.22 -7.42
C LEU A 102 -9.72 -3.77 -6.02
N SER A 103 -9.87 -5.09 -5.87
CA SER A 103 -10.07 -5.74 -4.57
C SER A 103 -8.84 -5.59 -3.68
N VAL A 104 -7.63 -5.78 -4.24
CA VAL A 104 -6.37 -5.58 -3.50
C VAL A 104 -6.23 -4.12 -3.06
N LEU A 105 -6.46 -3.17 -3.96
CA LEU A 105 -6.44 -1.74 -3.68
C LEU A 105 -7.44 -1.39 -2.56
N GLY A 106 -8.68 -1.84 -2.69
CA GLY A 106 -9.76 -1.54 -1.76
C GLY A 106 -9.53 -2.12 -0.36
N LEU A 107 -9.13 -3.39 -0.28
CA LEU A 107 -8.99 -4.11 0.99
C LEU A 107 -7.68 -3.81 1.70
N PHE A 108 -6.55 -3.85 0.99
CA PHE A 108 -5.24 -3.80 1.63
C PHE A 108 -4.64 -2.40 1.63
N TYR A 109 -4.86 -1.58 0.60
CA TYR A 109 -4.28 -0.23 0.55
C TYR A 109 -5.22 0.82 1.16
N MET A 110 -6.53 0.73 0.90
CA MET A 110 -7.51 1.72 1.41
C MET A 110 -8.14 1.30 2.74
N ALA A 111 -8.79 0.13 2.83
CA ALA A 111 -9.55 -0.21 4.03
C ALA A 111 -8.67 -0.32 5.29
N LEU A 112 -7.42 -0.76 5.15
CA LEU A 112 -6.47 -0.73 6.26
C LEU A 112 -6.16 0.70 6.73
N ASN A 113 -6.23 1.74 5.89
CA ASN A 113 -6.07 3.13 6.33
C ASN A 113 -7.18 3.62 7.28
N LEU A 114 -8.27 2.85 7.45
CA LEU A 114 -9.25 3.09 8.52
C LEU A 114 -8.64 2.96 9.92
N LEU A 115 -7.50 2.27 10.05
CA LEU A 115 -6.73 2.08 11.27
C LEU A 115 -5.40 2.85 11.23
N ARG A 116 -4.96 3.31 12.39
CA ARG A 116 -3.72 4.10 12.52
C ARG A 116 -2.95 3.69 13.77
N PHE A 117 -1.64 3.48 13.63
CA PHE A 117 -0.74 3.14 14.72
C PHE A 117 -0.59 4.30 15.73
N ALA A 118 -0.01 3.99 16.90
CA ALA A 118 0.28 4.98 17.94
C ALA A 118 1.27 6.08 17.51
N ASN A 119 2.10 5.81 16.51
CA ASN A 119 3.00 6.79 15.90
C ASN A 119 2.31 7.65 14.82
N GLY A 120 1.02 7.44 14.56
CA GLY A 120 0.24 8.21 13.58
C GLY A 120 0.23 7.64 12.16
N ILE A 121 1.00 6.59 11.87
CA ILE A 121 1.08 6.00 10.52
C ILE A 121 -0.18 5.17 10.23
N PRO A 122 -0.87 5.39 9.08
CA PRO A 122 -1.98 4.55 8.64
C PRO A 122 -1.56 3.10 8.39
N TRP A 123 -2.42 2.14 8.70
CA TRP A 123 -2.06 0.72 8.53
C TRP A 123 -1.91 0.29 7.07
N GLY A 124 -2.60 0.92 6.12
CA GLY A 124 -2.44 0.60 4.70
C GLY A 124 -1.05 0.92 4.17
N TYR A 125 -0.26 1.74 4.89
CA TYR A 125 1.15 1.97 4.55
C TYR A 125 2.03 0.74 4.85
N MET A 126 1.59 -0.20 5.68
CA MET A 126 2.30 -1.46 5.86
C MET A 126 2.22 -2.33 4.60
N THR A 127 1.12 -2.23 3.87
CA THR A 127 0.91 -2.94 2.61
C THR A 127 1.97 -2.56 1.58
N THR A 128 2.37 -1.27 1.54
CA THR A 128 3.44 -0.75 0.66
C THR A 128 4.85 -1.22 1.07
N VAL A 129 4.97 -2.03 2.10
CA VAL A 129 6.23 -2.66 2.53
C VAL A 129 6.11 -4.17 2.40
N THR A 130 5.03 -4.76 2.93
CA THR A 130 4.88 -6.22 2.98
C THR A 130 4.62 -6.86 1.62
N LEU A 131 3.69 -6.32 0.82
CA LEU A 131 3.40 -6.91 -0.51
C LEU A 131 4.57 -6.73 -1.49
N PRO A 132 5.23 -5.56 -1.58
CA PRO A 132 6.40 -5.38 -2.43
C PRO A 132 7.59 -6.25 -2.03
N ALA A 133 7.78 -6.53 -0.74
CA ALA A 133 8.78 -7.50 -0.29
C ALA A 133 8.48 -8.90 -0.85
N PHE A 134 7.23 -9.35 -0.75
CA PHE A 134 6.78 -10.62 -1.28
C PHE A 134 6.91 -10.69 -2.81
N LEU A 135 6.49 -9.64 -3.51
CA LEU A 135 6.63 -9.53 -4.97
C LEU A 135 8.10 -9.50 -5.41
N GLY A 136 8.97 -8.83 -4.64
CA GLY A 136 10.41 -8.84 -4.85
C GLY A 136 10.95 -10.26 -4.83
N VAL A 137 10.60 -11.06 -3.82
CA VAL A 137 11.01 -12.47 -3.75
C VAL A 137 10.48 -13.27 -4.94
N ILE A 138 9.19 -13.12 -5.30
CA ILE A 138 8.60 -13.81 -6.46
C ILE A 138 9.39 -13.49 -7.73
N THR A 139 9.67 -12.21 -7.96
CA THR A 139 10.37 -11.73 -9.16
C THR A 139 11.82 -12.21 -9.18
N GLY A 140 12.55 -12.06 -8.08
CA GLY A 140 13.95 -12.48 -7.97
C GLY A 140 14.14 -14.00 -8.09
N THR A 141 13.14 -14.79 -7.71
CA THR A 141 13.16 -16.26 -7.83
C THR A 141 12.48 -16.79 -9.09
N ASN A 142 11.93 -15.94 -9.96
CA ASN A 142 11.13 -16.36 -11.12
C ASN A 142 9.98 -17.33 -10.74
N SER A 143 9.27 -17.03 -9.66
CA SER A 143 8.19 -17.86 -9.12
C SER A 143 6.82 -17.51 -9.68
N PHE A 144 6.75 -16.96 -10.89
CA PHE A 144 5.48 -16.72 -11.60
C PHE A 144 4.91 -18.03 -12.15
N SER A 145 3.58 -18.11 -12.23
CA SER A 145 2.87 -19.29 -12.73
C SER A 145 3.04 -19.47 -14.23
N MET A 146 3.16 -18.38 -14.98
CA MET A 146 3.64 -18.35 -16.36
C MET A 146 5.04 -17.74 -16.36
N ALA A 147 6.07 -18.57 -16.18
CA ALA A 147 7.46 -18.10 -16.25
C ALA A 147 7.77 -17.65 -17.69
N THR A 148 7.85 -16.35 -17.92
CA THR A 148 8.04 -15.75 -19.25
C THR A 148 9.49 -15.76 -19.72
N VAL A 149 10.46 -16.09 -18.85
CA VAL A 149 11.89 -16.12 -19.18
C VAL A 149 12.54 -17.37 -18.58
N VAL A 150 13.47 -17.98 -19.32
CA VAL A 150 14.35 -19.04 -18.80
C VAL A 150 15.32 -18.39 -17.80
N GLY A 151 15.17 -18.72 -16.52
CA GLY A 151 16.02 -18.23 -15.44
C GLY A 151 15.48 -16.99 -14.71
N LYS A 152 16.24 -16.53 -13.71
CA LYS A 152 15.85 -15.43 -12.83
C LYS A 152 15.84 -14.07 -13.54
N ILE A 153 14.88 -13.21 -13.21
CA ILE A 153 14.75 -11.86 -13.78
C ILE A 153 15.76 -10.93 -13.09
N ALA A 154 16.78 -10.51 -13.83
CA ALA A 154 17.92 -9.76 -13.29
C ALA A 154 17.70 -8.23 -13.24
N SER A 155 16.86 -7.69 -14.11
CA SER A 155 16.74 -6.23 -14.29
C SER A 155 15.47 -5.67 -13.65
N ALA A 156 15.63 -4.83 -12.63
CA ALA A 156 14.53 -4.04 -12.10
C ALA A 156 14.03 -2.97 -13.08
N LEU A 157 14.86 -2.57 -14.06
CA LEU A 157 14.50 -1.53 -15.03
C LEU A 157 13.47 -2.05 -16.04
N GLU A 158 13.49 -3.35 -16.34
CA GLU A 158 12.48 -3.99 -17.18
C GLU A 158 11.08 -3.88 -16.60
N MET A 159 10.94 -3.77 -15.27
CA MET A 159 9.62 -3.62 -14.66
C MET A 159 8.95 -2.29 -14.97
N VAL A 160 9.70 -1.21 -15.21
CA VAL A 160 9.11 0.12 -15.50
C VAL A 160 8.34 0.10 -16.83
N THR A 161 8.67 -0.82 -17.73
CA THR A 161 7.97 -1.02 -19.00
C THR A 161 6.86 -2.07 -18.91
N HIS A 162 6.57 -2.61 -17.71
CA HIS A 162 5.52 -3.60 -17.49
C HIS A 162 4.29 -2.95 -16.82
N PRO A 163 3.06 -3.40 -17.16
CA PRO A 163 1.82 -2.86 -16.58
C PRO A 163 1.77 -3.00 -15.05
N GLY A 164 2.32 -4.09 -14.49
CA GLY A 164 2.38 -4.32 -13.05
C GLY A 164 3.06 -3.20 -12.24
N PHE A 165 4.02 -2.46 -12.84
CA PHE A 165 4.60 -1.29 -12.19
C PHE A 165 3.58 -0.16 -11.99
N TYR A 166 2.72 0.07 -12.98
CA TYR A 166 1.70 1.12 -12.94
C TYR A 166 0.52 0.73 -12.04
N GLU A 167 0.21 -0.57 -11.92
CA GLU A 167 -0.74 -1.08 -10.93
C GLU A 167 -0.30 -0.75 -9.51
N ILE A 168 0.97 -1.06 -9.21
CA ILE A 168 1.60 -0.78 -7.92
C ILE A 168 1.64 0.72 -7.65
N PHE A 169 2.05 1.53 -8.63
CA PHE A 169 2.03 2.99 -8.57
C PHE A 169 0.63 3.52 -8.21
N ALA A 170 -0.42 3.00 -8.84
CA ALA A 170 -1.80 3.35 -8.55
C ALA A 170 -2.21 2.96 -7.12
N MET A 171 -1.84 1.76 -6.66
CA MET A 171 -2.15 1.30 -5.31
C MET A 171 -1.50 2.18 -4.24
N VAL A 172 -0.22 2.57 -4.41
CA VAL A 172 0.46 3.48 -3.49
C VAL A 172 -0.16 4.87 -3.49
N LEU A 173 -0.50 5.39 -4.67
CA LEU A 173 -1.19 6.68 -4.78
C LEU A 173 -2.53 6.65 -4.03
N ALA A 174 -3.30 5.56 -4.17
CA ALA A 174 -4.55 5.37 -3.45
C ALA A 174 -4.33 5.30 -1.93
N ALA A 175 -3.29 4.60 -1.45
CA ALA A 175 -2.94 4.59 -0.03
C ALA A 175 -2.55 5.99 0.47
N ALA A 176 -1.72 6.73 -0.27
CA ALA A 176 -1.29 8.08 0.09
C ALA A 176 -2.45 9.10 0.10
N ALA A 177 -3.39 8.94 -0.84
CA ALA A 177 -4.60 9.77 -0.95
C ALA A 177 -5.60 9.49 0.17
N THR A 178 -5.67 8.23 0.63
CA THR A 178 -6.63 7.82 1.65
C THR A 178 -6.11 7.90 3.09
N TYR A 179 -4.93 8.48 3.34
CA TYR A 179 -4.34 8.52 4.69
C TYR A 179 -5.25 9.14 5.77
N GLU A 180 -6.16 10.05 5.39
CA GLU A 180 -7.10 10.71 6.31
C GLU A 180 -8.44 9.98 6.50
N ILE A 181 -8.69 8.87 5.82
CA ILE A 181 -9.95 8.13 6.03
C ILE A 181 -9.98 7.38 7.37
N THR A 182 -8.85 7.40 8.10
CA THR A 182 -8.69 6.82 9.42
C THR A 182 -9.90 7.13 10.31
N ARG A 183 -10.43 6.08 10.92
CA ARG A 183 -11.51 6.16 11.91
C ARG A 183 -11.03 5.84 13.32
N TRP A 184 -10.00 5.00 13.44
CA TRP A 184 -9.52 4.50 14.71
C TRP A 184 -8.01 4.63 14.81
N GLN A 185 -7.53 5.08 15.97
CA GLN A 185 -6.11 5.19 16.27
C GLN A 185 -5.78 4.45 17.56
N PHE A 186 -4.73 3.64 17.51
CA PHE A 186 -4.13 3.04 18.70
C PHE A 186 -3.40 4.12 19.49
N VAL A 187 -3.60 4.17 20.80
CA VAL A 187 -2.92 5.11 21.70
C VAL A 187 -2.53 4.40 22.99
N THR A 188 -1.45 4.86 23.61
CA THR A 188 -1.03 4.36 24.93
C THR A 188 -1.42 5.39 25.99
N VAL A 189 -2.34 5.02 26.88
CA VAL A 189 -2.81 5.87 27.98
C VAL A 189 -2.46 5.19 29.30
N GLY A 190 -1.59 5.80 30.09
CA GLY A 190 -1.17 5.24 31.39
C GLY A 190 -0.50 3.87 31.28
N GLY A 191 0.26 3.62 30.20
CA GLY A 191 0.94 2.34 29.97
C GLY A 191 0.04 1.21 29.43
N LYS A 192 -1.25 1.48 29.17
CA LYS A 192 -2.17 0.53 28.53
C LYS A 192 -2.50 0.97 27.12
N GLU A 193 -2.53 0.01 26.20
CA GLU A 193 -2.99 0.25 24.83
C GLU A 193 -4.52 0.39 24.80
N SER A 194 -5.00 1.37 24.05
CA SER A 194 -6.41 1.65 23.85
C SER A 194 -6.64 2.09 22.40
N ILE A 195 -7.87 1.96 21.92
CA ILE A 195 -8.27 2.41 20.60
C ILE A 195 -9.24 3.58 20.77
N VAL A 196 -8.90 4.71 20.17
CA VAL A 196 -9.73 5.92 20.21
C VAL A 196 -10.23 6.26 18.81
N LYS A 197 -11.37 6.95 18.75
CA LYS A 197 -11.88 7.49 17.49
C LYS A 197 -10.95 8.61 17.03
N PHE A 198 -10.46 8.48 15.80
CA PHE A 198 -9.63 9.51 15.16
C PHE A 198 -10.52 10.62 14.60
N GLN A 199 -10.04 11.87 14.70
CA GLN A 199 -10.66 13.03 14.07
C GLN A 199 -9.75 13.51 12.95
N PRO A 200 -10.20 13.45 11.68
CA PRO A 200 -9.42 13.92 10.54
C PRO A 200 -9.06 15.39 10.68
N THR A 201 -7.83 15.74 10.33
CA THR A 201 -7.31 17.10 10.43
C THR A 201 -7.61 17.94 9.19
N HIS A 202 -7.63 17.33 8.00
CA HIS A 202 -7.77 18.05 6.72
C HIS A 202 -9.01 17.64 5.92
N GLY A 203 -10.11 17.34 6.65
CA GLY A 203 -11.43 17.11 6.08
C GLY A 203 -11.77 15.64 5.79
N GLY A 204 -10.81 14.71 5.92
CA GLY A 204 -11.07 13.28 5.80
C GLY A 204 -11.74 12.93 4.48
N TRP A 205 -12.90 12.27 4.54
CA TRP A 205 -13.72 11.91 3.37
C TRP A 205 -14.18 13.08 2.49
N ARG A 206 -14.12 14.32 3.00
CA ARG A 206 -14.47 15.53 2.24
C ARG A 206 -13.25 16.22 1.61
N SER A 207 -12.05 15.69 1.83
CA SER A 207 -10.82 16.26 1.25
C SER A 207 -10.83 16.15 -0.27
N ARG A 208 -10.50 17.25 -0.95
CA ARG A 208 -10.36 17.26 -2.42
C ARG A 208 -9.18 16.42 -2.88
N ASP A 209 -8.07 16.48 -2.15
CA ASP A 209 -6.84 15.73 -2.46
C ASP A 209 -7.07 14.22 -2.41
N LEU A 210 -7.92 13.75 -1.49
CA LEU A 210 -8.34 12.35 -1.44
C LEU A 210 -9.02 11.95 -2.74
N TRP A 211 -10.04 12.70 -3.17
CA TRP A 211 -10.82 12.33 -4.35
C TRP A 211 -10.04 12.47 -5.63
N ILE A 212 -9.24 13.54 -5.78
CA ILE A 212 -8.35 13.71 -6.93
C ILE A 212 -7.35 12.56 -6.99
N GLY A 213 -6.67 12.26 -5.88
CA GLY A 213 -5.70 11.17 -5.81
C GLY A 213 -6.33 9.81 -6.12
N LEU A 214 -7.54 9.55 -5.60
CA LEU A 214 -8.25 8.29 -5.83
C LEU A 214 -8.72 8.16 -7.28
N VAL A 215 -9.26 9.21 -7.89
CA VAL A 215 -9.66 9.21 -9.30
C VAL A 215 -8.46 8.98 -10.21
N VAL A 216 -7.34 9.66 -9.95
CA VAL A 216 -6.09 9.46 -10.70
C VAL A 216 -5.57 8.04 -10.53
N ALA A 217 -5.53 7.52 -9.29
CA ALA A 217 -5.11 6.16 -9.01
C ALA A 217 -5.97 5.12 -9.76
N VAL A 218 -7.30 5.23 -9.69
CA VAL A 218 -8.21 4.32 -10.40
C VAL A 218 -8.06 4.44 -11.91
N GLY A 219 -7.85 5.65 -12.44
CA GLY A 219 -7.58 5.87 -13.87
C GLY A 219 -6.29 5.19 -14.34
N ILE A 220 -5.21 5.31 -13.57
CA ILE A 220 -3.95 4.60 -13.84
C ILE A 220 -4.16 3.09 -13.77
N LEU A 221 -4.87 2.61 -12.74
CA LEU A 221 -5.14 1.18 -12.57
C LEU A 221 -5.95 0.59 -13.74
N LEU A 222 -6.96 1.32 -14.22
CA LEU A 222 -7.74 0.93 -15.40
C LEU A 222 -6.85 0.81 -16.64
N ALA A 223 -6.00 1.81 -16.88
CA ALA A 223 -5.11 1.80 -18.04
C ALA A 223 -4.07 0.67 -17.97
N ALA A 224 -3.48 0.45 -16.80
CA ALA A 224 -2.50 -0.60 -16.57
C ALA A 224 -3.11 -1.99 -16.77
N ASN A 225 -4.29 -2.26 -16.20
CA ASN A 225 -4.97 -3.54 -16.34
C ASN A 225 -5.46 -3.80 -17.78
N ALA A 226 -5.85 -2.75 -18.51
CA ALA A 226 -6.18 -2.87 -19.93
C ALA A 226 -4.94 -3.23 -20.77
N TRP A 227 -3.79 -2.65 -20.45
CA TRP A 227 -2.53 -3.00 -21.08
C TRP A 227 -2.12 -4.45 -20.75
N GLU A 228 -2.22 -4.86 -19.48
CA GLU A 228 -1.92 -6.24 -19.08
C GLU A 228 -2.80 -7.27 -19.81
N ALA A 229 -4.12 -7.02 -19.87
CA ALA A 229 -5.05 -7.88 -20.59
C ALA A 229 -4.71 -8.01 -22.09
N GLN A 230 -4.22 -6.95 -22.72
CA GLN A 230 -3.75 -7.01 -24.12
C GLN A 230 -2.49 -7.87 -24.26
N LEU A 231 -1.55 -7.77 -23.32
CA LEU A 231 -0.32 -8.58 -23.34
C LEU A 231 -0.64 -10.06 -23.15
N ILE A 232 -1.50 -10.41 -22.20
CA ILE A 232 -1.86 -11.81 -21.92
C ILE A 232 -2.54 -12.47 -23.12
N LEU A 233 -3.41 -11.75 -23.84
CA LEU A 233 -4.08 -12.29 -25.03
C LEU A 233 -3.19 -12.38 -26.27
N ALA A 234 -2.02 -11.73 -26.26
CA ALA A 234 -1.05 -11.79 -27.35
C ALA A 234 -0.03 -12.92 -27.19
N LEU A 235 -0.03 -13.62 -26.04
CA LEU A 235 0.79 -14.81 -25.76
C LEU A 235 0.16 -16.07 -26.36
#